data_AF-A0A382VT90-F1
#
_entry.id   AF-A0A382VT90-F1
#
_cell.length_a   1.000
_cell.length_b   1.000
_cell.length_c   1.000
_cell.angle_alpha   90.00
_cell.angle_beta   90.00
_cell.angle_gamma   90.00
#
_symmetry.space_group_name_H-M   'P 1'
#
loop_
_entity.id
_entity.type
_entity.pdbx_description
1 polymer ?
#
loop_
_entity_poly.entity_id
_entity_poly.type
_entity_poly.pdbx_seq_one_letter_code
_entity_poly.pdbx_strand_id
1 'polypeptide(L)'
;ITAKGSLALDERMRLIGALTAQIKGHEKLIDLAVLTGDLRDGGVVAARTVLGLLAAAGGGILSVPVRLQDGQLFLGPAVIAKLQPLLLD
;
A
#
# COMPACT_ATOMS: atom_id res chain seq x y z
N ILE A 1 7.77 7.32 3.56
CA ILE A 1 6.36 7.27 3.10
C ILE A 1 5.58 8.23 3.98
N THR A 2 4.73 9.07 3.42
CA THR A 2 3.78 9.91 4.17
C THR A 2 2.36 9.53 3.77
N ALA A 3 1.39 9.60 4.69
CA ALA A 3 -0.01 9.35 4.37
C ALA A 3 -0.89 10.36 5.10
N LYS A 4 -1.97 10.80 4.44
CA LYS A 4 -2.94 11.73 5.02
C LYS A 4 -4.35 11.21 4.77
N GLY A 5 -5.20 11.26 5.80
CA GLY A 5 -6.57 10.79 5.72
C GLY A 5 -7.19 10.61 7.10
N SER A 6 -8.25 9.82 7.14
CA SER A 6 -8.99 9.51 8.36
C SER A 6 -8.82 8.03 8.70
N LEU A 7 -8.71 7.75 10.00
CA LEU A 7 -8.61 6.42 10.56
C LEU A 7 -9.57 6.30 11.75
N ALA A 8 -10.17 5.13 11.90
CA ALA A 8 -11.02 4.75 13.01
C ALA A 8 -10.94 3.23 13.23
N LEU A 9 -11.75 2.71 14.14
CA LEU A 9 -11.90 1.27 14.37
C LEU A 9 -13.34 0.84 14.06
N ASP A 10 -13.49 -0.37 13.51
CA ASP A 10 -14.79 -1.03 13.39
C ASP A 10 -15.20 -1.76 14.67
N GLU A 11 -16.41 -2.33 14.67
CA GLU A 11 -16.98 -3.09 15.80
C GLU A 11 -16.14 -4.30 16.22
N ARG A 12 -15.22 -4.77 15.35
CA ARG A 12 -14.33 -5.90 15.59
C ARG A 12 -12.91 -5.45 15.96
N MET A 13 -12.73 -4.18 16.34
CA MET A 13 -11.44 -3.58 16.67
C MET A 13 -10.43 -3.61 15.52
N ARG A 14 -10.89 -3.63 14.27
CA ARG A 14 -10.01 -3.54 13.09
C ARG A 14 -9.96 -2.09 12.61
N LEU A 15 -8.81 -1.66 12.12
CA LEU A 15 -8.70 -0.34 11.50
C LEU A 15 -9.62 -0.23 10.28
N ILE A 16 -10.31 0.90 10.19
CA ILE A 16 -11.06 1.33 9.01
C ILE A 16 -10.66 2.76 8.65
N GLY A 17 -10.71 3.11 7.37
CA GLY A 17 -10.35 4.44 6.94
C GLY A 17 -9.99 4.57 5.46
N ALA A 18 -9.72 5.81 5.07
CA ALA A 18 -9.28 6.16 3.73
C ALA A 18 -8.17 7.20 3.82
N LEU A 19 -7.05 6.91 3.16
CA LEU A 19 -5.86 7.74 3.13
C LEU A 19 -5.35 7.89 1.70
N THR A 20 -4.59 8.94 1.48
CA THR A 20 -3.72 9.05 0.31
C THR A 20 -2.28 8.92 0.79
N ALA A 21 -1.58 7.89 0.30
CA ALA A 21 -0.17 7.69 0.56
C ALA A 21 0.66 8.38 -0.52
N GLN A 22 1.72 9.07 -0.11
CA GLN A 22 2.76 9.61 -0.96
C GLN A 22 4.06 8.87 -0.68
N ILE A 23 4.59 8.24 -1.72
CA ILE A 23 5.75 7.37 -1.66
C ILE A 23 6.84 7.99 -2.53
N LYS A 24 7.96 8.36 -1.89
CA LYS A 24 9.21 8.69 -2.57
C LYS A 24 10.11 7.46 -2.56
N GLY A 25 10.82 7.21 -3.66
CA GLY A 25 11.73 6.07 -3.76
C GLY A 25 11.02 4.71 -3.69
N HIS A 26 9.89 4.58 -4.39
CA HIS A 26 9.03 3.39 -4.43
C HIS A 26 9.75 2.11 -4.88
N GLU A 27 10.89 2.22 -5.56
CA GLU A 27 11.74 1.08 -5.95
C GLU A 27 12.12 0.20 -4.75
N LYS A 28 12.43 0.80 -3.59
CA LYS A 28 12.81 0.05 -2.38
C LYS A 28 11.66 -0.81 -1.81
N LEU A 29 10.40 -0.44 -2.11
CA LEU A 29 9.24 -1.25 -1.70
C LEU A 29 9.12 -2.52 -2.53
N ILE A 30 9.48 -2.43 -3.82
CA ILE A 30 9.47 -3.58 -4.72
C ILE A 30 10.58 -4.55 -4.31
N ASP A 31 11.77 -4.04 -3.95
CA ASP A 31 12.87 -4.86 -3.43
C ASP A 31 12.45 -5.65 -2.19
N LEU A 32 11.75 -4.98 -1.27
CA LEU A 32 11.25 -5.62 -0.06
C LEU A 32 10.22 -6.70 -0.39
N ALA A 33 9.30 -6.46 -1.34
CA ALA A 33 8.28 -7.42 -1.74
C ALA A 33 8.85 -8.66 -2.47
N VAL A 34 9.99 -8.51 -3.15
CA VAL A 34 10.74 -9.64 -3.71
C VAL A 34 11.40 -10.44 -2.59
N LEU A 35 12.05 -9.75 -1.65
CA LEU A 35 12.70 -10.39 -0.50
C LEU A 35 11.74 -11.16 0.40
N THR A 36 10.49 -10.69 0.56
CA THR A 36 9.45 -11.38 1.33
C THR A 36 8.73 -12.48 0.54
N GLY A 37 9.03 -12.63 -0.75
CA GLY A 37 8.41 -13.63 -1.63
C GLY A 37 7.01 -13.27 -2.13
N ASP A 38 6.53 -12.07 -1.83
CA ASP A 38 5.22 -11.55 -2.26
C ASP A 38 5.19 -11.24 -3.77
N LEU A 39 6.36 -10.96 -4.37
CA LEU A 39 6.56 -10.76 -5.80
C LEU A 39 7.61 -11.74 -6.35
N ARG A 40 7.20 -12.55 -7.34
CA ARG A 40 8.12 -13.45 -8.08
C ARG A 40 8.91 -12.68 -9.14
N ASP A 41 10.13 -13.12 -9.44
CA ASP A 41 11.12 -12.42 -10.28
C ASP A 41 10.58 -11.85 -11.61
N GLY A 42 9.70 -12.58 -12.32
CA GLY A 42 9.10 -12.11 -13.57
C GLY A 42 8.13 -10.92 -13.41
N GLY A 43 7.50 -10.77 -12.25
CA GLY A 43 6.58 -9.66 -11.95
C GLY A 43 7.29 -8.37 -11.52
N VAL A 44 8.55 -8.47 -11.11
CA VAL A 44 9.34 -7.37 -10.55
C VAL A 44 9.60 -6.29 -11.59
N VAL A 45 10.03 -6.69 -12.80
CA VAL A 45 10.34 -5.75 -13.89
C VAL A 45 9.09 -4.97 -14.28
N ALA A 46 7.96 -5.66 -14.49
CA ALA A 46 6.69 -5.02 -14.83
C ALA A 46 6.21 -4.07 -13.72
N ALA A 47 6.31 -4.49 -12.46
CA ALA A 47 5.95 -3.66 -11.30
C ALA A 47 6.81 -2.39 -11.23
N ARG A 48 8.14 -2.51 -11.38
CA ARG A 48 9.04 -1.35 -11.42
C ARG A 48 8.71 -0.41 -12.56
N THR A 49 8.48 -0.92 -13.76
CA THR A 49 8.16 -0.08 -14.92
C THR A 49 6.87 0.70 -14.71
N VAL A 50 5.78 0.04 -14.29
CA VAL A 50 4.49 0.71 -14.07
C VAL A 50 4.59 1.74 -12.94
N LEU A 51 5.20 1.37 -11.82
CA LEU A 51 5.33 2.27 -10.66
C LEU A 51 6.28 3.44 -10.95
N GLY A 52 7.35 3.21 -11.71
CA GLY A 52 8.26 4.25 -12.20
C GLY A 52 7.57 5.25 -13.11
N LEU A 53 6.75 4.79 -14.07
CA LEU A 53 5.96 5.66 -14.94
C LEU A 53 4.95 6.50 -14.15
N LEU A 54 4.23 5.88 -13.20
CA LEU A 54 3.29 6.58 -12.33
C LEU A 54 3.97 7.62 -11.44
N ALA A 55 5.14 7.28 -10.88
CA ALA A 55 5.92 8.20 -10.07
C ALA A 55 6.46 9.36 -10.92
N ALA A 56 6.95 9.10 -12.14
CA ALA A 56 7.44 10.14 -13.04
C ALA A 56 6.34 11.15 -13.40
N ALA A 57 5.13 10.68 -13.70
CA ALA A 57 3.97 11.53 -13.92
C ALA A 57 3.59 12.37 -12.68
N GLY A 58 3.90 11.88 -11.48
CA GLY A 58 3.71 12.56 -10.20
C GLY A 58 4.92 13.36 -9.69
N GLY A 59 5.92 13.66 -10.53
CA GLY A 59 7.10 14.43 -10.11
C GLY A 59 8.06 13.64 -9.20
N GLY A 60 8.17 12.32 -9.40
CA GLY A 60 8.97 11.41 -8.58
C GLY A 60 8.29 10.97 -7.28
N ILE A 61 7.00 11.30 -7.11
CA ILE A 61 6.18 10.90 -5.97
C ILE A 61 5.05 10.02 -6.48
N LEU A 62 5.01 8.78 -6.01
CA LEU A 62 3.89 7.89 -6.26
C LEU A 62 2.77 8.22 -5.26
N SER A 63 1.64 8.71 -5.77
CA SER A 63 0.44 9.00 -4.98
C SER A 63 -0.57 7.87 -5.15
N VAL A 64 -0.93 7.17 -4.08
CA VAL A 64 -1.82 6.01 -4.15
C VAL A 64 -2.93 6.09 -3.10
N PRO A 65 -4.20 5.88 -3.48
CA PRO A 65 -5.28 5.70 -2.52
C PRO A 65 -5.05 4.45 -1.67
N VAL A 66 -5.19 4.57 -0.36
CA VAL A 66 -5.18 3.47 0.60
C VAL A 66 -6.54 3.41 1.28
N ARG A 67 -7.18 2.24 1.26
CA ARG A 67 -8.46 2.03 1.94
C ARG A 67 -8.35 0.85 2.89
N LEU A 68 -8.88 1.02 4.09
CA LEU A 68 -9.03 -0.03 5.10
C LEU A 68 -10.53 -0.22 5.28
N GLN A 69 -11.05 -1.33 4.76
CA GLN A 69 -12.49 -1.59 4.78
C GLN A 69 -12.73 -3.09 4.76
N ASP A 70 -13.80 -3.54 5.42
CA ASP A 70 -14.25 -4.94 5.42
C ASP A 70 -13.17 -5.95 5.86
N GLY A 71 -12.22 -5.49 6.69
CA GLY A 71 -11.09 -6.30 7.13
C GLY A 71 -9.99 -6.49 6.09
N GLN A 72 -9.91 -5.63 5.07
CA GLN A 72 -8.91 -5.69 4.02
C GLN A 72 -8.19 -4.34 3.87
N LEU A 73 -6.91 -4.42 3.55
CA LEU A 73 -6.09 -3.30 3.14
C LEU A 73 -6.02 -3.26 1.62
N PHE A 74 -6.47 -2.13 1.05
CA PHE A 74 -6.41 -1.87 -0.37
C PHE A 74 -5.36 -0.82 -0.69
N LEU A 75 -4.62 -1.05 -1.77
CA LEU A 75 -3.76 -0.08 -2.43
C LEU A 75 -4.30 0.15 -3.85
N GLY A 76 -4.98 1.28 -4.07
CA GLY A 76 -5.80 1.47 -5.27
C GLY A 76 -6.92 0.42 -5.34
N PRO A 77 -7.07 -0.30 -6.47
CA PRO A 77 -8.03 -1.41 -6.59
C PRO A 77 -7.53 -2.75 -6.01
N ALA A 78 -6.24 -2.87 -5.67
CA ALA A 78 -5.65 -4.15 -5.27
C ALA A 78 -5.77 -4.39 -3.76
N VAL A 79 -6.17 -5.61 -3.38
CA VAL A 79 -6.10 -6.08 -1.98
C VAL A 79 -4.68 -6.55 -1.71
N ILE A 80 -4.02 -5.98 -0.71
CA ILE A 80 -2.62 -6.29 -0.38
C ILE A 80 -2.44 -6.97 0.98
N ALA A 81 -3.41 -6.87 1.88
CA ALA A 81 -3.37 -7.56 3.16
C ALA A 81 -4.77 -7.74 3.78
N LYS A 82 -4.88 -8.68 4.71
CA LYS A 82 -6.02 -8.79 5.63
C LYS A 82 -5.73 -7.98 6.89
N LEU A 83 -6.74 -7.31 7.42
CA LEU A 83 -6.66 -6.55 8.66
C LEU A 83 -7.09 -7.43 9.82
N GLN A 84 -6.21 -7.53 10.81
CA GLN A 84 -6.47 -8.21 12.07
C GLN A 84 -6.96 -7.20 13.12
N PRO A 85 -7.79 -7.63 14.08
CA PRO A 85 -8.12 -6.80 15.24
C PRO A 85 -6.85 -6.33 15.97
N LEU A 86 -6.86 -5.10 16.46
CA LEU A 86 -5.84 -4.63 17.38
C LEU A 86 -6.06 -5.32 18.73
N LEU A 87 -5.02 -5.96 19.26
CA LEU A 87 -4.97 -6.36 20.66
C LEU A 87 -4.58 -5.11 21.46
N LEU A 88 -5.36 -4.81 22.49
CA LEU A 88 -5.00 -3.80 23.49
C LEU A 88 -4.55 -4.57 24.74
N ASP A 89 -3.28 -4.44 25.05
CA ASP A 89 -2.61 -5.03 26.21
C ASP A 89 -2.76 -4.12 27.43
#